data_AF-A0A6G6WQ09-F1
#
_entry.id   AF-A0A6G6WQ09-F1
#
_cell.length_a   1.000
_cell.length_b   1.000
_cell.length_c   1.000
_cell.angle_alpha   90.00
_cell.angle_beta   90.00
_cell.angle_gamma   90.00
#
_symmetry.space_group_name_H-M   'P 1'
#
loop_
_entity.id
_entity.type
_entity.pdbx_description
1 polymer ?
#
loop_
_entity_poly.entity_id
_entity_poly.type
_entity_poly.pdbx_seq_one_letter_code
_entity_poly.pdbx_strand_id
1 'polypeptide(L)'
;MNMMKWALLAGAAVAVTATAARADDLGALKTQIEALQNRVSELEAQPQASMPSGYSLLSIRDGQGNFAGAAPERAADRIREESGFTLSVVPTADVAPTAEVSVSGEIRTALLYTDFQDDDNADINVRGRIFIRGKADTAVGEVGGYFRLQANGGGDFSDYSENVKMNKAYGWWKFAPDWELLAGYNDNTAALQTSWDWLAATGPTRTFGPSNPYNEQIRLTYASGPLSFAIAVEDADAGVKWENGEIVDASADRGDLPSVQSYLMYSTDSITGQIVGLYQTDDLGDKDDWAIGGGAALQITDGIQLMGAAVYGEGTSSFAGNLEPITADEEFWSGSVGVLANLSDDTRLELGVGYEDYDHAGKALGYGGGVYWDPVSQVTLGVGATYIDYKNASVIDDGKIDNIDNDNSLEVFFGTWLRFP
;
A
#
# COMPACT_ATOMS: atom_id res chain seq x y z
N MET A 1 -28.77 13.67 -19.94
CA MET A 1 -28.59 12.33 -20.54
C MET A 1 -27.79 12.30 -21.84
N ASN A 2 -27.98 13.22 -22.80
CA ASN A 2 -27.22 13.15 -24.07
C ASN A 2 -25.71 13.46 -23.97
N MET A 3 -25.26 14.32 -23.04
CA MET A 3 -23.82 14.68 -22.92
C MET A 3 -22.94 13.56 -22.35
N MET A 4 -23.48 12.72 -21.44
CA MET A 4 -22.74 11.62 -20.82
C MET A 4 -22.48 10.47 -21.82
N LYS A 5 -23.40 10.27 -22.78
CA LYS A 5 -23.25 9.34 -23.90
C LYS A 5 -22.10 9.74 -24.85
N TRP A 6 -21.88 11.04 -25.07
CA TRP A 6 -20.77 11.52 -25.90
C TRP A 6 -19.41 11.45 -25.19
N ALA A 7 -19.38 11.62 -23.86
CA ALA A 7 -18.14 11.53 -23.08
C ALA A 7 -17.55 10.11 -23.05
N LEU A 8 -18.37 9.07 -22.89
CA LEU A 8 -17.93 7.67 -22.92
C LEU A 8 -17.45 7.23 -24.31
N LEU A 9 -18.13 7.66 -25.38
CA LEU A 9 -17.73 7.37 -26.77
C LEU A 9 -16.50 8.17 -27.20
N ALA A 10 -16.32 9.40 -26.70
CA ALA A 10 -15.12 10.20 -26.93
C ALA A 10 -13.91 9.62 -26.17
N GLY A 11 -14.10 9.11 -24.95
CA GLY A 11 -13.05 8.46 -24.16
C GLY A 11 -12.48 7.21 -24.84
N ALA A 12 -13.34 6.37 -25.42
CA ALA A 12 -12.92 5.19 -26.18
C ALA A 12 -12.17 5.55 -27.49
N ALA A 13 -12.43 6.72 -28.07
CA ALA A 13 -11.78 7.16 -29.31
C ALA A 13 -10.38 7.78 -29.09
N VAL A 14 -10.11 8.34 -27.91
CA VAL A 14 -8.81 9.00 -27.61
C VAL A 14 -7.74 8.01 -27.15
N ALA A 15 -8.11 6.84 -26.63
CA ALA A 15 -7.17 5.78 -26.25
C ALA A 15 -6.47 5.08 -27.45
N VAL A 16 -6.92 5.31 -28.69
CA VAL A 16 -6.45 4.54 -29.87
C VAL A 16 -5.49 5.32 -30.78
N THR A 17 -5.18 6.59 -30.47
CA THR A 17 -4.26 7.40 -31.31
C THR A 17 -2.78 7.33 -30.92
N ALA A 18 -2.41 6.55 -29.90
CA ALA A 18 -1.03 6.45 -29.42
C ALA A 18 -0.35 5.12 -29.83
N THR A 19 -0.47 4.70 -31.08
CA THR A 19 0.48 3.80 -31.76
C THR A 19 0.12 3.75 -33.24
N ALA A 20 1.10 3.57 -34.11
CA ALA A 20 0.97 3.73 -35.57
C ALA A 20 -0.10 2.79 -36.19
N ALA A 21 -1.34 3.25 -36.30
CA ALA A 21 -2.42 2.51 -36.95
C ALA A 21 -2.25 2.57 -38.48
N ARG A 22 -2.15 1.39 -39.12
CA ARG A 22 -2.30 1.27 -40.57
C ARG A 22 -3.80 1.42 -40.90
N ALA A 23 -4.11 1.91 -42.09
CA ALA A 23 -5.49 2.21 -42.49
C ALA A 23 -6.49 1.03 -42.37
N ASP A 24 -6.00 -0.21 -42.33
CA ASP A 24 -6.82 -1.42 -42.11
C ASP A 24 -7.35 -1.54 -40.67
N ASP A 25 -6.64 -1.00 -39.67
CA ASP A 25 -7.06 -1.06 -38.26
C ASP A 25 -8.25 -0.12 -37.98
N LEU A 26 -8.31 1.00 -38.69
CA LEU A 26 -9.39 1.98 -38.55
C LEU A 26 -10.75 1.42 -39.00
N GLY A 27 -10.76 0.57 -40.05
CA GLY A 27 -11.96 -0.12 -40.53
C GLY A 27 -12.45 -1.18 -39.55
N ALA A 28 -11.52 -1.93 -38.95
CA ALA A 28 -11.82 -2.91 -37.90
C ALA A 28 -12.39 -2.23 -36.64
N LEU A 29 -11.78 -1.12 -36.21
CA LEU A 29 -12.24 -0.31 -35.08
C LEU A 29 -13.64 0.27 -35.30
N LYS A 30 -13.92 0.80 -36.49
CA LYS A 30 -15.25 1.30 -36.83
C LYS A 30 -16.31 0.20 -36.77
N THR A 31 -15.99 -0.98 -37.28
CA THR A 31 -16.89 -2.15 -37.24
C THR A 31 -17.15 -2.61 -35.80
N GLN A 32 -16.13 -2.58 -34.93
CA GLN A 32 -16.28 -2.88 -33.51
C GLN A 32 -17.13 -1.84 -32.79
N ILE A 33 -16.96 -0.54 -33.10
CA ILE A 33 -17.78 0.54 -32.54
C ILE A 33 -19.26 0.39 -32.94
N GLU A 34 -19.54 0.11 -34.22
CA GLU A 34 -20.90 -0.12 -34.71
C GLU A 34 -21.53 -1.38 -34.06
N ALA A 35 -20.74 -2.45 -33.89
CA ALA A 35 -21.18 -3.64 -33.18
C ALA A 35 -21.47 -3.38 -31.68
N LEU A 36 -20.65 -2.55 -31.03
CA LEU A 36 -20.89 -2.10 -29.66
C LEU A 36 -22.14 -1.23 -29.56
N GLN A 37 -22.34 -0.28 -30.48
CA GLN A 37 -23.53 0.56 -30.52
C GLN A 37 -24.81 -0.26 -30.70
N ASN A 38 -24.77 -1.29 -31.54
CA ASN A 38 -25.90 -2.20 -31.73
C ASN A 38 -26.18 -3.03 -30.47
N ARG A 39 -25.14 -3.59 -29.82
CA ARG A 39 -25.28 -4.30 -28.53
C ARG A 39 -25.84 -3.41 -27.42
N VAL A 40 -25.39 -2.16 -27.34
CA VAL A 40 -25.91 -1.19 -26.37
C VAL A 40 -27.38 -0.89 -26.67
N SER A 41 -27.75 -0.72 -27.93
CA SER A 41 -29.14 -0.48 -28.34
C SER A 41 -30.05 -1.68 -28.04
N GLU A 42 -29.55 -2.91 -28.19
CA GLU A 42 -30.26 -4.14 -27.84
C GLU A 42 -30.43 -4.31 -26.32
N LEU A 43 -29.43 -3.91 -25.52
CA LEU A 43 -29.52 -3.89 -24.06
C LEU A 43 -30.48 -2.79 -23.57
N GLU A 44 -30.46 -1.61 -24.17
CA GLU A 44 -31.42 -0.52 -23.89
C GLU A 44 -32.87 -0.90 -24.29
N ALA A 45 -33.04 -1.81 -25.25
CA ALA A 45 -34.34 -2.31 -25.70
C ALA A 45 -34.89 -3.47 -24.84
N GLN A 46 -34.11 -4.02 -23.91
CA GLN A 46 -34.67 -4.97 -22.94
C GLN A 46 -35.64 -4.23 -22.02
N PRO A 47 -36.82 -4.81 -21.72
CA PRO A 47 -37.74 -4.20 -20.78
C PRO A 47 -37.07 -4.10 -19.41
N GLN A 48 -36.67 -2.88 -19.03
CA GLN A 48 -36.24 -2.59 -17.68
C GLN A 48 -37.36 -3.03 -16.74
N ALA A 49 -37.09 -4.01 -15.89
CA ALA A 49 -38.01 -4.37 -14.83
C ALA A 49 -38.18 -3.12 -13.95
N SER A 50 -39.28 -2.40 -14.15
CA SER A 50 -39.60 -1.21 -13.38
C SER A 50 -39.83 -1.64 -11.94
N MET A 51 -38.82 -1.44 -11.10
CA MET A 51 -38.93 -1.69 -9.66
C MET A 51 -40.04 -0.79 -9.10
N PRO A 52 -40.93 -1.31 -8.23
CA PRO A 52 -41.92 -0.48 -7.56
C PRO A 52 -41.22 0.64 -6.79
N SER A 53 -41.81 1.84 -6.78
CA SER A 53 -41.20 2.99 -6.09
C SER A 53 -40.93 2.65 -4.62
N GLY A 54 -39.71 2.90 -4.15
CA GLY A 54 -39.28 2.61 -2.76
C GLY A 54 -38.62 1.24 -2.55
N TYR A 55 -38.43 0.44 -3.59
CA TYR A 55 -37.64 -0.79 -3.54
C TYR A 55 -36.28 -0.60 -4.19
N SER A 56 -35.24 -1.17 -3.59
CA SER A 56 -33.89 -1.27 -4.14
C SER A 56 -33.54 -2.73 -4.36
N LEU A 57 -32.70 -3.01 -5.36
CA LEU A 57 -32.21 -4.37 -5.60
C LEU A 57 -30.92 -4.58 -4.81
N LEU A 58 -30.89 -5.63 -4.00
CA LEU A 58 -29.68 -6.13 -3.37
C LEU A 58 -29.07 -7.19 -4.28
N SER A 59 -27.83 -6.98 -4.70
CA SER A 59 -27.06 -7.97 -5.45
C SER A 59 -25.87 -8.44 -4.61
N ILE A 60 -25.54 -9.72 -4.76
CA ILE A 60 -24.30 -10.31 -4.25
C ILE A 60 -23.48 -10.71 -5.47
N ARG A 61 -22.22 -10.29 -5.53
CA ARG A 61 -21.29 -10.64 -6.60
C ARG A 61 -19.95 -11.07 -6.03
N ASP A 62 -19.25 -11.94 -6.75
CA ASP A 62 -17.88 -12.32 -6.40
C ASP A 62 -16.93 -11.15 -6.66
N GLY A 63 -15.85 -11.10 -5.88
CA GLY A 63 -14.82 -10.08 -5.99
C GLY A 63 -15.14 -8.77 -5.26
N GLN A 64 -14.26 -7.80 -5.45
CA GLN A 64 -14.31 -6.46 -4.85
C GLN A 64 -15.27 -5.53 -5.61
N GLY A 65 -15.78 -4.54 -4.86
CA GLY A 65 -16.63 -3.47 -5.35
C GLY A 65 -15.85 -2.45 -6.18
N ASN A 66 -16.55 -1.46 -6.73
CA ASN A 66 -15.87 -0.40 -7.47
C ASN A 66 -15.41 0.70 -6.51
N PHE A 67 -14.18 0.62 -6.04
CA PHE A 67 -13.57 1.63 -5.16
C PHE A 67 -12.54 2.48 -5.92
N ALA A 68 -13.00 3.24 -6.91
CA ALA A 68 -12.16 4.26 -7.55
C ALA A 68 -11.56 5.19 -6.49
N GLY A 69 -10.30 5.59 -6.60
CA GLY A 69 -9.67 6.54 -5.66
C GLY A 69 -9.29 5.98 -4.28
N ALA A 70 -9.37 4.65 -4.06
CA ALA A 70 -8.74 4.08 -2.88
C ALA A 70 -7.25 4.45 -2.87
N ALA A 71 -6.77 4.96 -1.73
CA ALA A 71 -5.35 5.24 -1.53
C ALA A 71 -4.54 4.02 -1.95
N PRO A 72 -3.43 4.20 -2.70
CA PRO A 72 -2.58 3.08 -3.09
C PRO A 72 -2.19 2.26 -1.86
N GLU A 73 -2.05 0.95 -2.04
CA GLU A 73 -1.66 0.03 -0.97
C GLU A 73 -0.36 -0.67 -1.35
N ARG A 74 0.47 -0.95 -0.34
CA ARG A 74 1.66 -1.78 -0.48
C ARG A 74 1.32 -3.13 -1.10
N ALA A 75 2.25 -3.69 -1.88
CA ALA A 75 2.07 -5.00 -2.52
C ALA A 75 1.77 -6.11 -1.51
N ALA A 76 2.44 -6.11 -0.34
CA ALA A 76 2.16 -7.05 0.75
C ALA A 76 0.76 -6.91 1.38
N ASP A 77 0.07 -5.79 1.12
CA ASP A 77 -1.22 -5.43 1.71
C ASP A 77 -2.39 -5.42 0.71
N ARG A 78 -2.09 -5.39 -0.58
CA ARG A 78 -3.07 -5.23 -1.66
C ARG A 78 -4.08 -6.38 -1.68
N ILE A 79 -5.36 -6.03 -1.67
CA ILE A 79 -6.46 -6.97 -1.88
C ILE A 79 -6.62 -7.22 -3.38
N ARG A 80 -6.72 -8.49 -3.80
CA ARG A 80 -6.99 -8.84 -5.20
C ARG A 80 -8.43 -8.49 -5.59
N GLU A 81 -8.62 -7.98 -6.81
CA GLU A 81 -9.93 -7.54 -7.30
C GLU A 81 -10.95 -8.67 -7.33
N GLU A 82 -10.49 -9.90 -7.58
CA GLU A 82 -11.31 -11.10 -7.65
C GLU A 82 -11.45 -11.85 -6.30
N SER A 83 -10.87 -11.31 -5.22
CA SER A 83 -11.02 -11.87 -3.87
C SER A 83 -12.30 -11.36 -3.21
N GLY A 84 -12.91 -12.18 -2.35
CA GLY A 84 -14.05 -11.75 -1.55
C GLY A 84 -15.40 -11.86 -2.25
N PHE A 85 -16.40 -11.22 -1.67
CA PHE A 85 -17.68 -10.92 -2.28
C PHE A 85 -18.10 -9.48 -1.98
N THR A 86 -18.99 -8.96 -2.82
CA THR A 86 -19.54 -7.61 -2.68
C THR A 86 -21.06 -7.66 -2.64
N LEU A 87 -21.61 -6.99 -1.63
CA LEU A 87 -23.03 -6.66 -1.49
C LEU A 87 -23.25 -5.27 -2.07
N SER A 88 -24.13 -5.14 -3.06
CA SER A 88 -24.43 -3.85 -3.69
C SER A 88 -25.92 -3.56 -3.64
N VAL A 89 -26.28 -2.30 -3.38
CA VAL A 89 -27.65 -1.80 -3.44
C VAL A 89 -27.77 -0.89 -4.65
N VAL A 90 -28.55 -1.32 -5.65
CA VAL A 90 -28.81 -0.55 -6.88
C VAL A 90 -30.25 -0.02 -6.91
N PRO A 91 -30.48 1.23 -7.35
CA PRO A 91 -31.84 1.76 -7.55
C PRO A 91 -32.61 0.99 -8.62
N THR A 92 -31.91 0.60 -9.69
CA THR A 92 -32.41 -0.20 -10.82
C THR A 92 -31.24 -1.01 -11.40
N ALA A 93 -31.51 -2.08 -12.14
CA ALA A 93 -30.47 -2.99 -12.65
C ALA A 93 -29.35 -2.33 -13.49
N ASP A 94 -29.63 -1.19 -14.15
CA ASP A 94 -28.70 -0.52 -15.07
C ASP A 94 -28.04 0.76 -14.50
N VAL A 95 -28.13 0.97 -13.19
CA VAL A 95 -27.56 2.15 -12.52
C VAL A 95 -26.43 1.71 -11.58
N ALA A 96 -25.40 2.54 -11.47
CA ALA A 96 -24.32 2.32 -10.52
C ALA A 96 -24.89 2.12 -9.10
N PRO A 97 -24.31 1.21 -8.30
CA PRO A 97 -24.74 1.00 -6.93
C PRO A 97 -24.68 2.27 -6.11
N THR A 98 -25.78 2.58 -5.43
CA THR A 98 -25.82 3.68 -4.44
C THR A 98 -25.09 3.34 -3.15
N ALA A 99 -24.87 2.05 -2.88
CA ALA A 99 -24.02 1.59 -1.80
C ALA A 99 -23.41 0.23 -2.15
N GLU A 100 -22.17 0.02 -1.76
CA GLU A 100 -21.47 -1.26 -1.88
C GLU A 100 -20.70 -1.57 -0.60
N VAL A 101 -20.65 -2.85 -0.24
CA VAL A 101 -19.80 -3.37 0.83
C VAL A 101 -19.12 -4.63 0.32
N SER A 102 -17.79 -4.62 0.30
CA SER A 102 -16.95 -5.76 -0.03
C SER A 102 -16.33 -6.33 1.22
N VAL A 103 -16.36 -7.65 1.32
CA VAL A 103 -15.72 -8.43 2.36
C VAL A 103 -14.73 -9.37 1.68
N SER A 104 -13.53 -9.49 2.24
CA SER A 104 -12.56 -10.48 1.81
C SER A 104 -11.69 -10.93 2.99
N GLY A 105 -11.00 -12.04 2.80
CA GLY A 105 -10.02 -12.54 3.76
C GLY A 105 -8.80 -13.16 3.09
N GLU A 106 -7.70 -13.18 3.84
CA GLU A 106 -6.47 -13.85 3.45
C GLU A 106 -5.83 -14.54 4.66
N ILE A 107 -5.33 -15.76 4.45
CA ILE A 107 -4.41 -16.44 5.35
C ILE A 107 -3.08 -16.60 4.62
N ARG A 108 -2.00 -16.11 5.23
CA ARG A 108 -0.64 -16.43 4.83
C ARG A 108 -0.05 -17.43 5.81
N THR A 109 0.62 -18.43 5.27
CA THR A 109 1.40 -19.38 6.07
C THR A 109 2.72 -19.60 5.39
N ALA A 110 3.82 -19.44 6.12
CA ALA A 110 5.15 -19.68 5.60
C ALA A 110 6.00 -20.47 6.57
N LEU A 111 6.77 -21.41 6.04
CA LEU A 111 7.96 -21.91 6.72
C LEU A 111 9.03 -20.83 6.56
N LEU A 112 9.52 -20.31 7.67
CA LEU A 112 10.51 -19.24 7.74
C LEU A 112 11.74 -19.77 8.49
N TYR A 113 12.89 -19.73 7.83
CA TYR A 113 14.19 -19.88 8.47
C TYR A 113 14.75 -18.48 8.73
N THR A 114 15.25 -18.26 9.94
CA THR A 114 15.92 -17.02 10.35
C THR A 114 17.25 -17.39 11.01
N ASP A 115 18.31 -16.73 10.55
CA ASP A 115 19.65 -16.70 11.14
C ASP A 115 19.94 -15.23 11.44
N PHE A 116 20.04 -14.89 12.73
CA PHE A 116 20.31 -13.52 13.19
C PHE A 116 20.95 -13.55 14.58
N GLN A 117 22.07 -12.86 14.76
CA GLN A 117 22.87 -12.90 15.98
C GLN A 117 23.26 -14.33 16.37
N ASP A 118 23.08 -14.70 17.64
CA ASP A 118 23.41 -16.01 18.18
C ASP A 118 22.21 -17.01 18.09
N ASP A 119 21.17 -16.69 17.31
CA ASP A 119 19.94 -17.49 17.18
C ASP A 119 19.66 -17.95 15.74
N ASP A 120 19.42 -19.25 15.60
CA ASP A 120 19.04 -19.93 14.36
C ASP A 120 17.71 -20.63 14.61
N ASN A 121 16.67 -20.23 13.88
CA ASN A 121 15.34 -20.80 14.06
C ASN A 121 14.64 -21.12 12.73
N ALA A 122 13.85 -22.18 12.74
CA ALA A 122 12.93 -22.52 11.67
C ALA A 122 11.51 -22.63 12.26
N ASP A 123 10.63 -21.72 11.87
CA ASP A 123 9.28 -21.62 12.41
C ASP A 123 8.22 -21.52 11.30
N ILE A 124 6.97 -21.76 11.67
CA ILE A 124 5.80 -21.54 10.82
C ILE A 124 5.19 -20.20 11.19
N ASN A 125 5.39 -19.19 10.34
CA ASN A 125 4.76 -17.90 10.47
C ASN A 125 3.37 -17.90 9.81
N VAL A 126 2.35 -17.45 10.55
CA VAL A 126 0.97 -17.37 10.10
C VAL A 126 0.46 -15.94 10.26
N ARG A 127 -0.22 -15.44 9.22
CA ARG A 127 -0.94 -14.17 9.26
C ARG A 127 -2.36 -14.34 8.73
N GLY A 128 -3.35 -14.04 9.56
CA GLY A 128 -4.76 -13.99 9.17
C GLY A 128 -5.25 -12.55 9.04
N ARG A 129 -5.99 -12.23 7.97
CA ARG A 129 -6.62 -10.92 7.76
C ARG A 129 -8.07 -11.05 7.30
N ILE A 130 -8.88 -10.11 7.76
CA ILE A 130 -10.23 -9.86 7.24
C ILE A 130 -10.30 -8.38 6.87
N PHE A 131 -10.80 -8.10 5.67
CA PHE A 131 -10.92 -6.78 5.11
C PHE A 131 -12.39 -6.50 4.85
N ILE A 132 -12.83 -5.30 5.21
CA ILE A 132 -14.15 -4.82 4.86
C ILE A 132 -14.00 -3.40 4.35
N ARG A 133 -14.48 -3.19 3.12
CA ARG A 133 -14.51 -1.88 2.47
C ARG A 133 -15.92 -1.58 2.02
N GLY A 134 -16.44 -0.42 2.37
CA GLY A 134 -17.78 -0.02 1.98
C GLY A 134 -17.86 1.43 1.55
N LYS A 135 -18.81 1.75 0.69
CA LYS A 135 -19.09 3.11 0.22
C LYS A 135 -20.57 3.32 -0.04
N ALA A 136 -21.00 4.57 0.00
CA ALA A 136 -22.32 5.00 -0.41
C ALA A 136 -22.27 6.36 -1.10
N ASP A 137 -23.04 6.49 -2.19
CA ASP A 137 -23.30 7.76 -2.84
C ASP A 137 -24.37 8.52 -2.06
N THR A 138 -24.01 9.67 -1.52
CA THR A 138 -24.88 10.49 -0.68
C THR A 138 -25.15 11.84 -1.33
N ALA A 139 -26.06 12.64 -0.72
CA ALA A 139 -26.32 14.00 -1.17
C ALA A 139 -25.10 14.93 -1.07
N VAL A 140 -24.08 14.56 -0.30
CA VAL A 140 -22.85 15.34 -0.11
C VAL A 140 -21.64 14.75 -0.83
N GLY A 141 -21.85 13.76 -1.70
CA GLY A 141 -20.78 13.03 -2.39
C GLY A 141 -20.64 11.59 -1.89
N GLU A 142 -19.56 10.91 -2.31
CA GLU A 142 -19.30 9.53 -1.90
C GLU A 142 -18.71 9.52 -0.48
N VAL A 143 -19.30 8.72 0.41
CA VAL A 143 -18.77 8.47 1.76
C VAL A 143 -18.47 7.00 1.89
N GLY A 144 -17.31 6.65 2.41
CA GLY A 144 -16.94 5.26 2.61
C GLY A 144 -16.05 5.02 3.82
N GLY A 145 -15.77 3.75 4.05
CA GLY A 145 -14.94 3.27 5.14
C GLY A 145 -14.23 1.98 4.81
N TYR A 146 -13.09 1.80 5.45
CA TYR A 146 -12.25 0.61 5.36
C TYR A 146 -11.81 0.21 6.75
N PHE A 147 -11.90 -1.09 7.04
CA PHE A 147 -11.24 -1.65 8.20
C PHE A 147 -10.60 -2.99 7.87
N ARG A 148 -9.46 -3.24 8.50
CA ARG A 148 -8.68 -4.46 8.38
C ARG A 148 -8.33 -4.98 9.76
N LEU A 149 -8.84 -6.17 10.07
CA LEU A 149 -8.42 -6.93 11.24
C LEU A 149 -7.25 -7.82 10.84
N GLN A 150 -6.27 -7.94 11.74
CA GLN A 150 -5.11 -8.80 11.53
C GLN A 150 -4.74 -9.55 12.82
N ALA A 151 -4.38 -10.81 12.67
CA ALA A 151 -3.65 -11.58 13.66
C ALA A 151 -2.37 -12.12 13.01
N ASN A 152 -1.27 -12.10 13.75
CA ASN A 152 0.00 -12.75 13.40
C ASN A 152 0.31 -13.78 14.49
N GLY A 153 0.86 -14.94 14.13
CA GLY A 153 1.22 -16.00 15.07
C GLY A 153 2.14 -17.06 14.45
N GLY A 154 2.55 -18.04 15.24
CA GLY A 154 3.42 -19.13 14.83
C GLY A 154 3.55 -20.19 15.93
N GLY A 155 3.50 -21.48 15.55
CA GLY A 155 3.56 -22.62 16.47
C GLY A 155 2.22 -23.30 16.77
N ASP A 156 1.33 -22.65 17.53
CA ASP A 156 -0.03 -23.12 17.86
C ASP A 156 -0.79 -21.92 18.44
N PHE A 157 -2.06 -21.70 18.06
CA PHE A 157 -2.87 -20.52 18.46
C PHE A 157 -3.24 -20.43 19.96
N SER A 158 -2.40 -21.00 20.82
CA SER A 158 -2.60 -21.19 22.25
C SER A 158 -1.38 -20.87 23.11
N ASP A 159 -0.18 -20.70 22.53
CA ASP A 159 1.07 -20.54 23.32
C ASP A 159 1.66 -19.12 23.24
N TYR A 160 1.38 -18.39 22.15
CA TYR A 160 1.75 -16.98 22.00
C TYR A 160 0.55 -16.05 22.14
N SER A 161 0.77 -14.83 22.63
CA SER A 161 -0.25 -13.77 22.71
C SER A 161 -0.61 -13.24 21.32
N GLU A 162 -1.29 -14.06 20.52
CA GLU A 162 -1.73 -13.76 19.17
C GLU A 162 -2.99 -12.89 19.21
N ASN A 163 -2.78 -11.61 19.48
CA ASN A 163 -3.88 -10.67 19.60
C ASN A 163 -4.38 -10.25 18.21
N VAL A 164 -5.70 -10.33 18.00
CA VAL A 164 -6.35 -9.66 16.87
C VAL A 164 -6.25 -8.16 17.11
N LYS A 165 -5.60 -7.45 16.19
CA LYS A 165 -5.49 -5.98 16.21
C LYS A 165 -6.25 -5.34 15.05
N MET A 166 -6.73 -4.13 15.27
CA MET A 166 -7.14 -3.25 14.18
C MET A 166 -5.88 -2.77 13.48
N ASN A 167 -5.66 -3.23 12.26
CA ASN A 167 -4.43 -2.94 11.53
C ASN A 167 -4.56 -1.76 10.57
N LYS A 168 -5.78 -1.48 10.08
CA LYS A 168 -6.15 -0.23 9.39
C LYS A 168 -7.61 0.06 9.69
N ALA A 169 -7.96 1.32 9.88
CA ALA A 169 -9.34 1.76 10.10
C ALA A 169 -9.49 3.22 9.73
N TYR A 170 -10.08 3.51 8.57
CA TYR A 170 -10.28 4.88 8.11
C TYR A 170 -11.59 5.05 7.37
N GLY A 171 -12.10 6.28 7.37
CA GLY A 171 -13.20 6.74 6.54
C GLY A 171 -12.73 7.72 5.48
N TRP A 172 -13.49 7.86 4.39
CA TRP A 172 -13.26 8.89 3.39
C TRP A 172 -14.55 9.58 2.97
N TRP A 173 -14.40 10.81 2.47
CA TRP A 173 -15.45 11.61 1.89
C TRP A 173 -14.95 12.30 0.62
N LYS A 174 -15.49 11.90 -0.54
CA LYS A 174 -15.28 12.60 -1.81
C LYS A 174 -16.37 13.63 -2.00
N PHE A 175 -16.08 14.84 -1.54
CA PHE A 175 -17.01 15.96 -1.56
C PHE A 175 -17.01 16.73 -2.88
N ALA A 176 -16.01 16.50 -3.74
CA ALA A 176 -15.91 17.05 -5.08
C ALA A 176 -15.21 16.04 -6.02
N PRO A 177 -15.30 16.20 -7.36
CA PRO A 177 -14.79 15.20 -8.32
C PRO A 177 -13.34 14.78 -8.11
N ASP A 178 -12.48 15.74 -7.75
CA ASP A 178 -11.03 15.54 -7.64
C ASP A 178 -10.54 15.66 -6.19
N TRP A 179 -11.43 15.79 -5.20
CA TRP A 179 -11.05 16.00 -3.80
C TRP A 179 -11.61 14.93 -2.88
N GLU A 180 -10.75 14.45 -1.99
CA GLU A 180 -11.07 13.48 -0.96
C GLU A 180 -10.54 13.96 0.41
N LEU A 181 -11.38 13.84 1.44
CA LEU A 181 -10.97 13.94 2.83
C LEU A 181 -10.94 12.53 3.42
N LEU A 182 -9.82 12.12 4.00
CA LEU A 182 -9.64 10.86 4.71
C LEU A 182 -9.39 11.14 6.20
N ALA A 183 -9.94 10.30 7.08
CA ALA A 183 -9.64 10.34 8.51
C ALA A 183 -9.57 8.93 9.11
N GLY A 184 -8.54 8.66 9.92
CA GLY A 184 -8.34 7.40 10.64
C GLY A 184 -6.93 6.86 10.52
N TYR A 185 -6.77 5.56 10.75
CA TYR A 185 -5.49 4.86 10.80
C TYR A 185 -5.17 4.17 9.46
N ASN A 186 -4.14 4.63 8.76
CA ASN A 186 -3.71 4.15 7.44
C ASN A 186 -2.20 4.32 7.25
N ASP A 187 -1.63 3.94 6.09
CA ASP A 187 -0.23 4.30 5.76
C ASP A 187 0.00 5.81 5.90
N ASN A 188 1.15 6.21 6.46
CA ASN A 188 1.52 7.62 6.55
C ASN A 188 1.47 8.30 5.17
N THR A 189 1.22 9.60 5.16
CA THR A 189 1.00 10.37 3.93
C THR A 189 2.29 10.52 3.13
N ALA A 190 3.43 10.63 3.81
CA ALA A 190 4.72 10.71 3.16
C ALA A 190 5.26 9.34 2.71
N ALA A 191 4.43 8.28 2.69
CA ALA A 191 4.86 6.96 2.24
C ALA A 191 5.50 7.01 0.85
N LEU A 192 6.72 6.47 0.73
CA LEU A 192 7.42 6.33 -0.54
C LEU A 192 6.82 5.17 -1.35
N GLN A 193 5.83 5.48 -2.18
CA GLN A 193 5.06 4.50 -2.96
C GLN A 193 5.85 3.91 -4.13
N THR A 194 7.07 4.39 -4.36
CA THR A 194 8.01 3.87 -5.36
C THR A 194 9.20 3.13 -4.71
N SER A 195 9.18 2.92 -3.38
CA SER A 195 10.21 2.13 -2.70
C SER A 195 10.01 0.63 -2.96
N TRP A 196 11.06 -0.15 -2.71
CA TRP A 196 10.98 -1.60 -2.79
C TRP A 196 10.00 -2.17 -1.75
N ASP A 197 9.98 -1.64 -0.52
CA ASP A 197 9.03 -2.01 0.54
C ASP A 197 7.56 -1.86 0.08
N TRP A 198 7.28 -0.83 -0.71
CA TRP A 198 5.92 -0.55 -1.15
C TRP A 198 5.47 -1.41 -2.33
N LEU A 199 6.29 -1.51 -3.37
CA LEU A 199 5.89 -2.14 -4.63
C LEU A 199 6.20 -3.65 -4.70
N ALA A 200 7.14 -4.13 -3.90
CA ALA A 200 7.61 -5.51 -3.90
C ALA A 200 7.41 -6.14 -2.50
N ALA A 201 8.48 -6.59 -1.86
CA ALA A 201 8.51 -7.08 -0.47
C ALA A 201 7.30 -7.96 -0.08
N THR A 202 6.80 -8.83 -0.99
CA THR A 202 5.54 -9.56 -0.74
C THR A 202 5.68 -10.61 0.37
N GLY A 203 6.90 -11.14 0.55
CA GLY A 203 7.24 -12.23 1.45
C GLY A 203 7.14 -11.85 2.93
N PRO A 204 7.01 -12.83 3.83
CA PRO A 204 7.02 -12.62 5.28
C PRO A 204 8.46 -12.56 5.81
N THR A 205 9.32 -11.78 5.17
CA THR A 205 10.70 -11.52 5.60
C THR A 205 10.89 -10.04 5.88
N ARG A 206 11.98 -9.70 6.56
CA ARG A 206 12.40 -8.32 6.76
C ARG A 206 12.47 -7.57 5.43
N THR A 207 12.13 -6.29 5.51
CA THR A 207 12.24 -5.35 4.41
C THR A 207 13.58 -4.59 4.50
N PHE A 208 13.88 -3.71 3.55
CA PHE A 208 15.10 -2.90 3.58
C PHE A 208 14.94 -1.57 2.84
N GLY A 209 15.75 -0.60 3.25
CA GLY A 209 15.60 0.79 2.79
C GLY A 209 14.40 1.43 3.46
N PRO A 210 13.79 2.47 2.85
CA PRO A 210 12.76 3.21 3.54
C PRO A 210 11.46 2.40 3.56
N SER A 211 11.05 2.03 4.77
CA SER A 211 9.72 1.49 5.06
C SER A 211 8.90 2.58 5.73
N ASN A 212 7.58 2.47 5.62
CA ASN A 212 6.70 3.47 6.20
C ASN A 212 5.85 2.80 7.30
N PRO A 213 5.52 3.47 8.40
CA PRO A 213 4.56 2.94 9.36
C PRO A 213 3.11 3.27 8.95
N TYR A 214 2.17 2.68 9.69
CA TYR A 214 0.79 3.17 9.71
C TYR A 214 0.69 4.27 10.77
N ASN A 215 -0.16 5.27 10.52
CA ASN A 215 -0.36 6.39 11.41
C ASN A 215 -1.83 6.86 11.37
N GLU A 216 -2.30 7.37 12.50
CA GLU A 216 -3.55 8.10 12.65
C GLU A 216 -3.42 9.45 11.95
N GLN A 217 -4.35 9.75 11.04
CA GLN A 217 -4.24 10.94 10.20
C GLN A 217 -5.58 11.56 9.83
N ILE A 218 -5.56 12.86 9.52
CA ILE A 218 -6.58 13.56 8.74
C ILE A 218 -5.89 14.09 7.48
N ARG A 219 -6.30 13.58 6.32
CA ARG A 219 -5.65 13.85 5.04
C ARG A 219 -6.61 14.47 4.04
N LEU A 220 -6.16 15.54 3.39
CA LEU A 220 -6.81 16.10 2.23
C LEU A 220 -6.02 15.74 0.97
N THR A 221 -6.67 15.03 0.05
CA THR A 221 -6.08 14.59 -1.22
C THR A 221 -6.78 15.28 -2.38
N TYR A 222 -5.99 15.71 -3.36
CA TYR A 222 -6.45 16.12 -4.67
C TYR A 222 -5.87 15.17 -5.73
N ALA A 223 -6.70 14.70 -6.66
CA ALA A 223 -6.26 13.85 -7.76
C ALA A 223 -7.01 14.21 -9.05
N SER A 224 -6.26 14.59 -10.09
CA SER A 224 -6.82 14.95 -11.39
C SER A 224 -5.91 14.44 -12.51
N GLY A 225 -6.39 13.44 -13.24
CA GLY A 225 -5.60 12.76 -14.26
C GLY A 225 -4.35 12.12 -13.64
N PRO A 226 -3.15 12.31 -14.21
CA PRO A 226 -1.93 11.70 -13.68
C PRO A 226 -1.39 12.41 -12.43
N LEU A 227 -1.87 13.60 -12.11
CA LEU A 227 -1.36 14.38 -10.98
C LEU A 227 -2.19 14.10 -9.73
N SER A 228 -1.52 13.82 -8.61
CA SER A 228 -2.13 13.84 -7.29
C SER A 228 -1.23 14.53 -6.27
N PHE A 229 -1.84 15.14 -5.26
CA PHE A 229 -1.14 15.62 -4.09
C PHE A 229 -1.98 15.36 -2.84
N ALA A 230 -1.33 15.24 -1.70
CA ALA A 230 -2.02 15.27 -0.43
C ALA A 230 -1.22 16.00 0.63
N ILE A 231 -1.94 16.50 1.63
CA ILE A 231 -1.40 17.01 2.88
C ILE A 231 -2.20 16.39 4.02
N ALA A 232 -1.52 16.00 5.08
CA ALA A 232 -2.13 15.44 6.26
C ALA A 232 -1.53 16.05 7.53
N VAL A 233 -2.36 16.05 8.57
CA VAL A 233 -1.90 16.09 9.95
C VAL A 233 -1.97 14.67 10.48
N GLU A 234 -0.88 14.18 11.04
CA GLU A 234 -0.76 12.82 11.57
C GLU A 234 -0.29 12.84 13.01
N ASP A 235 -0.50 11.75 13.75
CA ASP A 235 0.09 11.64 15.08
C ASP A 235 1.62 11.83 14.99
N ALA A 236 2.19 12.48 16.00
CA ALA A 236 3.64 12.63 16.08
C ALA A 236 4.27 11.23 16.23
N ASP A 237 5.45 11.02 15.68
CA ASP A 237 6.14 9.76 15.95
C ASP A 237 6.65 9.72 17.40
N ALA A 238 7.03 8.51 17.83
CA ALA A 238 7.60 8.29 19.14
C ALA A 238 9.14 8.40 19.06
N GLY A 239 9.73 8.98 20.09
CA GLY A 239 11.16 9.13 20.26
C GLY A 239 11.66 8.57 21.59
N VAL A 240 12.97 8.78 21.80
CA VAL A 240 13.70 8.23 22.94
C VAL A 240 14.05 9.35 23.89
N LYS A 241 13.49 9.31 25.08
CA LYS A 241 13.77 10.29 26.12
C LYS A 241 14.93 9.85 27.00
N TRP A 242 15.94 10.70 27.08
CA TRP A 242 17.13 10.50 27.89
C TRP A 242 17.13 11.39 29.12
N GLU A 243 17.43 10.84 30.29
CA GLU A 243 17.72 11.61 31.51
C GLU A 243 18.99 11.08 32.18
N ASN A 244 19.96 11.95 32.43
CA ASN A 244 21.25 11.61 33.07
C ASN A 244 22.04 10.47 32.39
N GLY A 245 21.88 10.29 31.07
CA GLY A 245 22.56 9.26 30.29
C GLY A 245 21.88 7.88 30.33
N GLU A 246 20.66 7.80 30.87
CA GLU A 246 19.82 6.60 30.83
C GLU A 246 18.54 6.89 30.02
N ILE A 247 18.04 5.86 29.32
CA ILE A 247 16.73 5.92 28.67
C ILE A 247 15.67 5.84 29.77
N VAL A 248 14.84 6.88 29.87
CA VAL A 248 13.71 6.90 30.81
C VAL A 248 12.38 6.60 30.14
N ASP A 249 12.31 6.78 28.82
CA ASP A 249 11.16 6.43 28.00
C ASP A 249 11.65 6.13 26.57
N ALA A 250 11.30 4.95 26.06
CA ALA A 250 11.66 4.52 24.70
C ALA A 250 10.52 4.78 23.70
N SER A 251 9.43 5.41 24.14
CA SER A 251 8.28 5.74 23.31
C SER A 251 7.66 7.07 23.74
N ALA A 252 8.50 8.06 24.02
CA ALA A 252 8.04 9.39 24.39
C ALA A 252 7.49 10.11 23.15
N ASP A 253 6.35 10.77 23.30
CA ASP A 253 5.79 11.60 22.23
C ASP A 253 6.79 12.69 21.84
N ARG A 254 7.06 12.82 20.54
CA ARG A 254 8.01 13.81 20.02
C ARG A 254 7.50 15.23 20.11
N GLY A 255 6.20 15.45 20.05
CA GLY A 255 5.66 16.80 20.21
C GLY A 255 4.20 16.81 20.60
N ASP A 256 3.79 17.89 21.26
CA ASP A 256 2.38 18.17 21.58
C ASP A 256 1.52 18.48 20.33
N LEU A 257 2.13 18.69 19.16
CA LEU A 257 1.46 19.01 17.91
C LEU A 257 1.53 17.84 16.92
N PRO A 258 0.45 17.58 16.16
CA PRO A 258 0.47 16.62 15.06
C PRO A 258 1.59 16.92 14.05
N SER A 259 2.22 15.88 13.52
CA SER A 259 3.15 15.98 12.40
C SER A 259 2.41 16.42 11.13
N VAL A 260 3.10 17.13 10.25
CA VAL A 260 2.59 17.52 8.93
C VAL A 260 3.32 16.72 7.87
N GLN A 261 2.57 15.91 7.12
CA GLN A 261 3.11 15.11 6.03
C GLN A 261 2.43 15.45 4.71
N SER A 262 3.17 15.33 3.61
CA SER A 262 2.65 15.62 2.29
C SER A 262 3.30 14.79 1.20
N TYR A 263 2.59 14.64 0.08
CA TYR A 263 3.16 14.13 -1.16
C TYR A 263 2.68 14.92 -2.37
N LEU A 264 3.52 14.93 -3.40
CA LEU A 264 3.17 15.27 -4.77
C LEU A 264 3.57 14.09 -5.65
N MET A 265 2.63 13.61 -6.46
CA MET A 265 2.82 12.44 -7.31
C MET A 265 2.33 12.71 -8.73
N TYR A 266 3.11 12.25 -9.69
CA TYR A 266 2.72 12.14 -11.09
C TYR A 266 2.76 10.66 -11.48
N SER A 267 1.61 10.07 -11.80
CA SER A 267 1.48 8.65 -12.11
C SER A 267 0.70 8.44 -13.41
N THR A 268 1.27 7.64 -14.30
CA THR A 268 0.65 7.10 -15.51
C THR A 268 0.88 5.59 -15.52
N ASP A 269 0.32 4.90 -16.53
CA ASP A 269 0.52 3.47 -16.73
C ASP A 269 2.00 3.05 -16.86
N SER A 270 2.88 3.96 -17.31
CA SER A 270 4.29 3.64 -17.57
C SER A 270 5.28 4.30 -16.62
N ILE A 271 4.90 5.39 -15.96
CA ILE A 271 5.80 6.11 -15.06
C ILE A 271 5.04 6.61 -13.84
N THR A 272 5.62 6.38 -12.68
CA THR A 272 5.23 7.05 -11.44
C THR A 272 6.44 7.80 -10.91
N GLY A 273 6.27 9.06 -10.54
CA GLY A 273 7.25 9.86 -9.83
C GLY A 273 6.62 10.52 -8.62
N GLN A 274 7.33 10.56 -7.51
CA GLN A 274 6.82 11.07 -6.24
C GLN A 274 7.87 11.93 -5.53
N ILE A 275 7.39 12.96 -4.84
CA ILE A 275 8.14 13.71 -3.83
C ILE A 275 7.28 13.72 -2.56
N VAL A 276 7.92 13.54 -1.41
CA VAL A 276 7.28 13.50 -0.11
C VAL A 276 8.02 14.41 0.87
N GLY A 277 7.30 14.89 1.88
CA GLY A 277 7.89 15.69 2.95
C GLY A 277 7.18 15.48 4.27
N LEU A 278 7.96 15.58 5.35
CA LEU A 278 7.54 15.51 6.74
C LEU A 278 8.15 16.67 7.51
N TYR A 279 7.36 17.23 8.43
CA TYR A 279 7.80 18.16 9.45
C TYR A 279 7.03 17.88 10.73
N GLN A 280 7.71 17.88 11.88
CA GLN A 280 7.08 17.81 13.19
C GLN A 280 7.89 18.65 14.19
N THR A 281 7.22 19.14 15.21
CA THR A 281 7.91 19.78 16.34
C THR A 281 8.52 18.72 17.23
N ASP A 282 9.70 18.99 17.78
CA ASP A 282 10.38 18.10 18.72
C ASP A 282 10.52 18.77 20.10
N ASP A 283 9.96 18.11 21.12
CA ASP A 283 10.04 18.46 22.54
C ASP A 283 11.13 17.65 23.27
N LEU A 284 11.74 16.66 22.60
CA LEU A 284 12.82 15.81 23.12
C LEU A 284 14.21 16.32 22.69
N GLY A 285 14.33 16.84 21.48
CA GLY A 285 15.54 17.38 20.87
C GLY A 285 15.69 18.90 20.99
N ASP A 286 16.77 19.41 20.39
CA ASP A 286 17.04 20.85 20.30
C ASP A 286 16.47 21.48 19.01
N LYS A 287 16.01 20.67 18.04
CA LYS A 287 15.48 21.13 16.75
C LYS A 287 14.23 20.35 16.35
N ASP A 288 13.39 20.99 15.53
CA ASP A 288 12.26 20.32 14.89
C ASP A 288 12.74 19.21 13.93
N ASP A 289 12.02 18.08 13.90
CA ASP A 289 12.31 16.98 13.00
C ASP A 289 11.72 17.20 11.61
N TRP A 290 12.38 16.64 10.61
CA TRP A 290 11.99 16.82 9.22
C TRP A 290 12.51 15.69 8.35
N ALA A 291 11.83 15.44 7.23
CA ALA A 291 12.37 14.58 6.19
C ALA A 291 11.87 15.02 4.81
N ILE A 292 12.71 14.78 3.79
CA ILE A 292 12.35 14.95 2.39
C ILE A 292 12.77 13.72 1.61
N GLY A 293 11.85 13.22 0.79
CA GLY A 293 12.10 12.04 0.00
C GLY A 293 11.45 12.10 -1.37
N GLY A 294 11.74 11.10 -2.17
CA GLY A 294 11.10 10.93 -3.46
C GLY A 294 11.60 9.69 -4.16
N GLY A 295 10.99 9.40 -5.30
CA GLY A 295 11.37 8.26 -6.09
C GLY A 295 10.60 8.15 -7.38
N ALA A 296 10.90 7.11 -8.13
CA ALA A 296 10.27 6.82 -9.40
C ALA A 296 10.10 5.32 -9.62
N ALA A 297 9.03 4.94 -10.30
CA ALA A 297 8.81 3.63 -10.86
C ALA A 297 8.57 3.74 -12.37
N LEU A 298 9.18 2.85 -13.15
CA LEU A 298 9.18 2.86 -14.61
C LEU A 298 8.82 1.48 -15.13
N GLN A 299 7.73 1.39 -15.89
CA GLN A 299 7.39 0.20 -16.65
C GLN A 299 8.22 0.23 -17.96
N ILE A 300 9.16 -0.70 -18.11
CA ILE A 300 10.00 -0.78 -19.32
C ILE A 300 9.27 -1.54 -20.43
N THR A 301 8.59 -2.62 -20.06
CA THR A 301 7.79 -3.49 -20.94
C THR A 301 6.60 -4.00 -20.15
N ASP A 302 5.63 -4.65 -20.78
CA ASP A 302 4.45 -5.22 -20.11
C ASP A 302 4.78 -6.21 -18.97
N GLY A 303 6.01 -6.72 -18.90
CA GLY A 303 6.45 -7.65 -17.88
C GLY A 303 7.60 -7.18 -17.00
N ILE A 304 8.13 -5.96 -17.14
CA ILE A 304 9.28 -5.50 -16.33
C ILE A 304 9.05 -4.08 -15.83
N GLN A 305 9.12 -3.93 -14.51
CA GLN A 305 9.09 -2.64 -13.81
C GLN A 305 10.39 -2.43 -13.03
N LEU A 306 10.97 -1.24 -13.15
CA LEU A 306 12.03 -0.76 -12.26
C LEU A 306 11.45 0.21 -11.26
N MET A 307 11.99 0.23 -10.05
CA MET A 307 11.61 1.21 -9.03
C MET A 307 12.83 1.67 -8.24
N GLY A 308 12.72 2.86 -7.67
CA GLY A 308 13.65 3.36 -6.67
C GLY A 308 13.08 4.52 -5.89
N ALA A 309 13.49 4.63 -4.64
CA ALA A 309 13.14 5.73 -3.77
C ALA A 309 14.27 6.03 -2.78
N ALA A 310 14.35 7.26 -2.31
CA ALA A 310 15.25 7.67 -1.25
C ALA A 310 14.63 8.77 -0.39
N VAL A 311 15.12 8.88 0.83
CA VAL A 311 14.73 9.88 1.82
C VAL A 311 15.97 10.30 2.61
N TYR A 312 16.00 11.56 3.00
CA TYR A 312 16.96 12.14 3.93
C TYR A 312 16.19 12.98 4.94
N GLY A 313 16.58 12.91 6.20
CA GLY A 313 15.89 13.60 7.27
C GLY A 313 16.66 13.57 8.58
N GLU A 314 16.01 14.10 9.61
CA GLU A 314 16.52 14.22 10.97
C GLU A 314 15.39 13.85 11.94
N GLY A 315 15.71 13.03 12.95
CA GLY A 315 14.94 12.79 14.15
C GLY A 315 13.60 12.05 14.01
N THR A 316 13.18 11.69 12.79
CA THR A 316 11.94 10.92 12.57
C THR A 316 12.18 9.42 12.31
N SER A 317 11.31 8.58 12.87
CA SER A 317 11.24 7.12 12.59
C SER A 317 10.22 6.78 11.50
N SER A 318 9.55 7.77 10.89
CA SER A 318 8.53 7.60 9.86
C SER A 318 9.00 6.89 8.58
N PHE A 319 10.31 6.71 8.41
CA PHE A 319 10.91 6.02 7.27
C PHE A 319 11.78 4.82 7.67
N ALA A 320 11.76 4.43 8.95
CA ALA A 320 12.58 3.36 9.50
C ALA A 320 12.20 1.99 8.91
N GLY A 321 13.21 1.24 8.47
CA GLY A 321 13.06 -0.12 7.95
C GLY A 321 13.59 -1.15 8.94
N ASN A 322 14.91 -1.15 9.13
CA ASN A 322 15.64 -2.00 10.06
C ASN A 322 16.34 -1.21 11.17
N LEU A 323 16.65 0.05 10.90
CA LEU A 323 17.22 0.98 11.85
C LEU A 323 16.31 2.20 12.01
N GLU A 324 16.36 2.81 13.18
CA GLU A 324 15.62 4.00 13.56
C GLU A 324 16.51 4.93 14.40
N PRO A 325 16.18 6.23 14.53
CA PRO A 325 16.92 7.15 15.39
C PRO A 325 17.00 6.66 16.84
N ILE A 326 18.21 6.58 17.40
CA ILE A 326 18.44 6.27 18.83
C ILE A 326 18.70 7.54 19.65
N THR A 327 18.90 8.67 18.96
CA THR A 327 19.00 10.01 19.53
C THR A 327 17.89 10.91 19.01
N ALA A 328 17.61 12.01 19.72
CA ALA A 328 16.51 12.90 19.36
C ALA A 328 16.71 13.52 17.97
N ASP A 329 17.80 14.25 17.76
CA ASP A 329 18.08 14.98 16.51
C ASP A 329 18.98 14.17 15.54
N GLU A 330 18.69 12.89 15.31
CA GLU A 330 19.57 12.04 14.52
C GLU A 330 19.38 12.21 13.01
N GLU A 331 20.43 12.57 12.28
CA GLU A 331 20.39 12.60 10.82
C GLU A 331 20.44 11.18 10.22
N PHE A 332 19.69 10.98 9.15
CA PHE A 332 19.68 9.72 8.42
C PHE A 332 19.44 9.90 6.92
N TRP A 333 19.92 8.95 6.12
CA TRP A 333 19.41 8.73 4.78
C TRP A 333 19.10 7.26 4.55
N SER A 334 18.07 7.02 3.74
CA SER A 334 17.65 5.68 3.37
C SER A 334 17.26 5.64 1.90
N GLY A 335 17.54 4.54 1.22
CA GLY A 335 17.20 4.36 -0.17
C GLY A 335 16.98 2.91 -0.54
N SER A 336 16.17 2.67 -1.56
CA SER A 336 15.96 1.34 -2.15
C SER A 336 15.82 1.42 -3.66
N VAL A 337 16.23 0.36 -4.34
CA VAL A 337 15.94 0.12 -5.76
C VAL A 337 15.52 -1.33 -5.96
N GLY A 338 14.66 -1.55 -6.96
CA GLY A 338 14.07 -2.85 -7.18
C GLY A 338 13.65 -3.11 -8.62
N VAL A 339 13.44 -4.39 -8.90
CA VAL A 339 12.92 -4.90 -10.16
C VAL A 339 11.76 -5.85 -9.86
N LEU A 340 10.64 -5.63 -10.55
CA LEU A 340 9.57 -6.59 -10.67
C LEU A 340 9.55 -7.13 -12.10
N ALA A 341 9.49 -8.44 -12.26
CA ALA A 341 9.44 -9.07 -13.56
C ALA A 341 8.39 -10.19 -13.61
N ASN A 342 7.44 -10.11 -14.53
CA ASN A 342 6.55 -11.22 -14.87
C ASN A 342 7.32 -12.20 -15.75
N LEU A 343 7.60 -13.38 -15.21
CA LEU A 343 8.28 -14.48 -15.92
C LEU A 343 7.29 -15.24 -16.83
N SER A 344 6.01 -15.26 -16.44
CA SER A 344 4.84 -15.76 -17.17
C SER A 344 3.58 -15.02 -16.70
N ASP A 345 2.41 -15.37 -17.25
CA ASP A 345 1.11 -14.79 -16.85
C ASP A 345 0.77 -15.04 -15.37
N ASP A 346 1.33 -16.10 -14.78
CA ASP A 346 1.07 -16.57 -13.42
C ASP A 346 2.31 -16.56 -12.52
N THR A 347 3.50 -16.18 -13.02
CA THR A 347 4.74 -16.20 -12.24
C THR A 347 5.43 -14.85 -12.29
N ARG A 348 5.75 -14.31 -11.11
CA ARG A 348 6.52 -13.06 -10.97
C ARG A 348 7.78 -13.25 -10.13
N LEU A 349 8.77 -12.43 -10.43
CA LEU A 349 10.02 -12.28 -9.72
C LEU A 349 10.08 -10.89 -9.12
N GLU A 350 10.48 -10.82 -7.86
CA GLU A 350 10.75 -9.59 -7.12
C GLU A 350 12.22 -9.61 -6.70
N LEU A 351 12.97 -8.54 -6.96
CA LEU A 351 14.36 -8.38 -6.53
C LEU A 351 14.59 -6.95 -6.06
N GLY A 352 15.40 -6.76 -5.03
CA GLY A 352 15.73 -5.43 -4.52
C GLY A 352 17.01 -5.37 -3.71
N VAL A 353 17.47 -4.14 -3.54
CA VAL A 353 18.53 -3.76 -2.61
C VAL A 353 18.11 -2.45 -1.93
N GLY A 354 18.40 -2.32 -0.65
CA GLY A 354 18.15 -1.10 0.11
C GLY A 354 19.26 -0.83 1.10
N TYR A 355 19.39 0.42 1.47
CA TYR A 355 20.43 0.89 2.37
C TYR A 355 19.85 1.92 3.32
N GLU A 356 20.23 1.83 4.57
CA GLU A 356 19.85 2.71 5.68
C GLU A 356 21.14 3.16 6.37
N ASP A 357 21.24 4.44 6.69
CA ASP A 357 22.42 5.08 7.28
C ASP A 357 21.98 6.14 8.26
N TYR A 358 22.25 5.88 9.53
CA TYR A 358 21.94 6.74 10.66
C TYR A 358 23.25 7.11 11.35
N ASP A 359 23.38 8.36 11.76
CA ASP A 359 24.64 8.89 12.31
C ASP A 359 25.09 8.16 13.60
N HIS A 360 24.15 7.67 14.42
CA HIS A 360 24.40 6.96 15.67
C HIS A 360 23.88 5.51 15.66
N ALA A 361 22.72 5.24 15.07
CA ALA A 361 22.13 3.89 14.98
C ALA A 361 22.85 2.98 13.98
N GLY A 362 23.75 3.53 13.16
CA GLY A 362 24.62 2.77 12.27
C GLY A 362 24.02 2.55 10.89
N LYS A 363 24.42 1.45 10.23
CA LYS A 363 24.09 1.19 8.83
C LYS A 363 23.47 -0.19 8.64
N ALA A 364 22.54 -0.31 7.71
CA ALA A 364 21.99 -1.58 7.25
C ALA A 364 21.97 -1.63 5.72
N LEU A 365 22.53 -2.69 5.13
CA LEU A 365 22.50 -2.96 3.70
C LEU A 365 21.72 -4.26 3.44
N GLY A 366 20.52 -4.13 2.90
CA GLY A 366 19.63 -5.24 2.62
C GLY A 366 19.60 -5.64 1.15
N TYR A 367 19.50 -6.93 0.90
CA TYR A 367 19.22 -7.54 -0.40
C TYR A 367 18.08 -8.53 -0.23
N GLY A 368 17.22 -8.64 -1.22
CA GLY A 368 16.19 -9.67 -1.14
C GLY A 368 15.34 -9.77 -2.36
N GLY A 369 14.43 -10.74 -2.29
CA GLY A 369 13.55 -11.05 -3.39
C GLY A 369 12.87 -12.38 -3.24
N GLY A 370 12.01 -12.69 -4.21
CA GLY A 370 11.28 -13.94 -4.26
C GLY A 370 10.67 -14.21 -5.62
N VAL A 371 10.32 -15.47 -5.83
CA VAL A 371 9.53 -15.93 -6.96
C VAL A 371 8.16 -16.34 -6.44
N TYR A 372 7.12 -15.80 -7.06
CA TYR A 372 5.73 -16.04 -6.68
C TYR A 372 4.99 -16.62 -7.87
N TRP A 373 4.21 -17.66 -7.60
CA TRP A 373 3.39 -18.36 -8.57
C TRP A 373 1.93 -18.34 -8.14
N ASP A 374 1.06 -17.93 -9.05
CA ASP A 374 -0.37 -17.72 -8.89
C ASP A 374 -1.15 -18.70 -9.77
N PRO A 375 -1.18 -20.00 -9.43
CA PRO A 375 -1.88 -21.01 -10.24
C PRO A 375 -3.36 -20.70 -10.47
N VAL A 376 -3.97 -20.02 -9.50
CA VAL A 376 -5.34 -19.50 -9.51
C VAL A 376 -5.37 -18.22 -8.67
N SER A 377 -6.41 -17.39 -8.83
CA SER A 377 -6.49 -16.12 -8.10
C SER A 377 -6.51 -16.26 -6.58
N GLN A 378 -7.10 -17.33 -6.07
CA GLN A 378 -7.24 -17.59 -4.63
C GLN A 378 -5.95 -18.08 -3.97
N VAL A 379 -4.95 -18.52 -4.74
CA VAL A 379 -3.75 -19.17 -4.19
C VAL A 379 -2.50 -18.54 -4.79
N THR A 380 -1.60 -18.07 -3.93
CA THR A 380 -0.21 -17.78 -4.30
C THR A 380 0.70 -18.74 -3.56
N LEU A 381 1.71 -19.27 -4.24
CA LEU A 381 2.88 -19.91 -3.63
C LEU A 381 4.09 -19.00 -3.84
N GLY A 382 4.99 -18.97 -2.87
CA GLY A 382 6.17 -18.11 -2.96
C GLY A 382 7.39 -18.72 -2.28
N VAL A 383 8.55 -18.45 -2.84
CA VAL A 383 9.85 -18.75 -2.21
C VAL A 383 10.74 -17.54 -2.36
N GLY A 384 11.48 -17.20 -1.32
CA GLY A 384 12.33 -16.03 -1.35
C GLY A 384 13.25 -15.95 -0.15
N ALA A 385 14.05 -14.89 -0.14
CA ALA A 385 14.97 -14.61 0.95
C ALA A 385 15.23 -13.10 1.07
N THR A 386 15.57 -12.69 2.29
CA THR A 386 16.16 -11.39 2.60
C THR A 386 17.48 -11.63 3.33
N TYR A 387 18.51 -10.86 2.97
CA TYR A 387 19.79 -10.80 3.67
C TYR A 387 20.09 -9.35 4.04
N ILE A 388 20.49 -9.08 5.27
CA ILE A 388 20.83 -7.73 5.75
C ILE A 388 22.19 -7.77 6.44
N ASP A 389 23.09 -6.89 5.98
CA ASP A 389 24.42 -6.67 6.56
C ASP A 389 24.38 -5.40 7.42
N TYR A 390 24.49 -5.55 8.74
CA TYR A 390 24.52 -4.47 9.69
C TYR A 390 25.96 -4.02 9.96
N LYS A 391 26.17 -2.71 10.07
CA LYS A 391 27.50 -2.14 10.38
C LYS A 391 27.41 -1.09 11.46
N ASN A 392 28.09 -1.36 12.57
CA ASN A 392 28.03 -0.57 13.80
C ASN A 392 26.58 -0.25 14.19
N ALA A 393 25.69 -1.24 14.02
CA ALA A 393 24.28 -1.03 14.18
C ALA A 393 23.88 -1.13 15.65
N SER A 394 22.98 -0.25 16.06
CA SER A 394 22.40 -0.21 17.39
C SER A 394 20.90 0.04 17.28
N VAL A 395 20.13 -0.66 18.10
CA VAL A 395 18.67 -0.54 18.18
C VAL A 395 18.26 -0.36 19.63
N ILE A 396 17.02 0.03 19.86
CA ILE A 396 16.46 0.09 21.21
C ILE A 396 15.63 -1.15 21.46
N ASP A 397 16.03 -1.91 22.48
CA ASP A 397 15.31 -3.10 22.94
C ASP A 397 15.15 -3.06 24.47
N ASP A 398 13.92 -3.33 24.93
CA ASP A 398 13.53 -3.27 26.35
C ASP A 398 14.04 -2.02 27.11
N GLY A 399 13.95 -0.85 26.45
CA GLY A 399 14.38 0.43 27.01
C GLY A 399 15.90 0.59 27.16
N LYS A 400 16.70 -0.17 26.42
CA LYS A 400 18.17 -0.07 26.38
C LYS A 400 18.67 -0.05 24.95
N ILE A 401 19.85 0.52 24.75
CA ILE A 401 20.58 0.35 23.50
C ILE A 401 21.12 -1.09 23.47
N ASP A 402 20.63 -1.87 22.51
CA ASP A 402 21.22 -3.14 22.11
C ASP A 402 22.13 -2.94 20.89
N ASN A 403 23.34 -3.48 20.97
CA ASN A 403 24.32 -3.34 19.90
C ASN A 403 24.28 -4.60 19.03
N ILE A 404 23.72 -4.46 17.83
CA ILE A 404 23.82 -5.46 16.77
C ILE A 404 25.27 -5.51 16.23
N ASP A 405 26.03 -4.42 16.37
CA ASP A 405 27.43 -4.27 15.94
C ASP A 405 27.61 -4.56 14.44
N ASN A 406 28.43 -5.55 14.08
CA ASN A 406 28.75 -5.94 12.71
C ASN A 406 28.26 -7.37 12.48
N ASP A 407 26.94 -7.51 12.49
CA ASP A 407 26.27 -8.79 12.32
C ASP A 407 25.41 -8.82 11.05
N ASN A 408 24.85 -9.98 10.74
CA ASN A 408 24.07 -10.22 9.55
C ASN A 408 22.79 -10.98 9.88
N SER A 409 21.74 -10.70 9.10
CA SER A 409 20.48 -11.41 9.17
C SER A 409 20.22 -12.10 7.85
N LEU A 410 19.92 -13.40 7.87
CA LEU A 410 19.41 -14.15 6.74
C LEU A 410 18.03 -14.70 7.08
N GLU A 411 17.05 -14.36 6.26
CA GLU A 411 15.71 -14.94 6.32
C GLU A 411 15.36 -15.61 5.00
N VAL A 412 14.89 -16.85 5.06
CA VAL A 412 14.49 -17.64 3.89
C VAL A 412 13.09 -18.19 4.13
N PHE A 413 12.20 -18.04 3.15
CA PHE A 413 10.82 -18.51 3.30
C PHE A 413 10.35 -19.41 2.17
N PHE A 414 9.44 -20.30 2.51
CA PHE A 414 8.50 -20.92 1.58
C PHE A 414 7.08 -20.66 2.09
N GLY A 415 6.30 -19.90 1.32
CA GLY A 415 5.03 -19.34 1.75
C GLY A 415 3.86 -19.72 0.86
N THR A 416 2.67 -19.65 1.45
CA THR A 416 1.38 -19.81 0.79
C THR A 416 0.46 -18.66 1.18
N TRP A 417 -0.34 -18.18 0.23
CA TRP A 417 -1.37 -17.17 0.43
C TRP A 417 -2.69 -17.76 -0.04
N LEU A 418 -3.62 -17.93 0.89
CA LEU A 418 -4.96 -18.45 0.64
C LEU A 418 -5.97 -17.31 0.82
N ARG A 419 -6.75 -17.02 -0.21
CA ARG A 419 -7.74 -15.95 -0.23
C ARG A 419 -9.15 -16.52 -0.32
N PHE A 420 -10.07 -15.96 0.45
CA PHE A 420 -11.44 -16.48 0.55
C PHE A 420 -12.50 -15.37 0.58
N PRO A 421 -13.78 -15.71 0.31
CA PRO A 421 -14.93 -14.81 0.41
C PRO A 421 -15.11 -14.19 1.79
#